data_AF-A0A6P6PIW2-F1
#
_entry.id   AF-A0A6P6PIW2-F1
#
_cell.length_a   1.000
_cell.length_b   1.000
_cell.length_c   1.000
_cell.angle_alpha   90.00
_cell.angle_beta   90.00
_cell.angle_gamma   90.00
#
_symmetry.space_group_name_H-M   'P 1'
#
loop_
_entity.id
_entity.type
_entity.pdbx_description
1 polymer ?
#
loop_
_entity_poly.entity_id
_entity_poly.type
_entity_poly.pdbx_seq_one_letter_code
_entity_poly.pdbx_strand_id
1 'polypeptide(L)'
;KASCALAVEHTECKPGQYIKQTGTAFTDTVCAGCTDGTYSNGSLTACLPHSKCETMGLTEMKPGTSSSDAECEKVTSVGLIVGVTIVLVAVVTVAIISAYIIYRKHKASRSKKSGECRTPREATEDDETVSEYLNSSLLTQSNISNMIVIGSTLL
;
A
#
# COMPACT_ATOMS: atom_id res chain seq x y z
N LYS A 1 -12.85 68.96 14.10
CA LYS A 1 -13.31 67.57 13.82
C LYS A 1 -12.11 66.79 13.29
N ALA A 2 -11.76 65.67 13.92
CA ALA A 2 -10.89 64.68 13.28
C ALA A 2 -11.80 63.66 12.59
N SER A 3 -11.51 63.32 11.33
CA SER A 3 -12.18 62.28 10.58
C SER A 3 -11.21 61.11 10.41
N CYS A 4 -11.59 59.92 10.85
CA CYS A 4 -10.81 58.70 10.62
C CYS A 4 -11.06 58.18 9.20
N ALA A 5 -10.01 57.67 8.55
CA ALA A 5 -10.15 56.88 7.34
C ALA A 5 -10.54 55.43 7.69
N LEU A 6 -11.25 54.74 6.79
CA LEU A 6 -11.42 53.30 6.91
C LEU A 6 -10.09 52.60 6.63
N ALA A 7 -9.78 51.57 7.42
CA ALA A 7 -8.75 50.60 7.05
C ALA A 7 -9.24 49.76 5.88
N VAL A 8 -8.35 49.49 4.93
CA VAL A 8 -8.57 48.60 3.79
C VAL A 8 -7.52 47.49 3.87
N GLU A 9 -7.92 46.26 3.54
CA GLU A 9 -7.02 45.11 3.49
C GLU A 9 -5.98 45.27 2.37
N HIS A 10 -4.79 44.69 2.55
CA HIS A 10 -3.75 44.70 1.52
C HIS A 10 -4.05 43.68 0.42
N THR A 11 -3.64 44.00 -0.81
CA THR A 11 -3.71 43.09 -1.96
C THR A 11 -2.88 41.82 -1.71
N GLU A 12 -3.52 40.65 -1.83
CA GLU A 12 -2.83 39.37 -1.86
C GLU A 12 -2.16 39.14 -3.24
N CYS A 13 -0.94 38.62 -3.23
CA CYS A 13 -0.25 38.22 -4.47
C CYS A 13 -0.78 36.87 -4.96
N LYS A 14 -0.87 36.72 -6.29
CA LYS A 14 -1.41 35.50 -6.92
C LYS A 14 -0.35 34.40 -6.99
N PRO A 15 -0.75 33.12 -7.11
CA PRO A 15 0.18 32.06 -7.51
C PRO A 15 0.88 32.45 -8.83
N GLY A 16 2.19 32.26 -8.91
CA GLY A 16 3.03 32.86 -9.96
C GLY A 16 3.71 34.16 -9.56
N GLN A 17 3.37 34.73 -8.40
CA GLN A 17 3.91 36.00 -7.89
C GLN A 17 4.47 35.86 -6.48
N TYR A 18 5.39 36.75 -6.14
CA TYR A 18 5.94 36.93 -4.80
C TYR A 18 5.72 38.37 -4.31
N ILE A 19 5.70 38.52 -2.99
CA ILE A 19 5.61 39.81 -2.28
C ILE A 19 6.96 40.51 -2.43
N LYS A 20 7.05 41.45 -3.38
CA LYS A 20 8.22 42.29 -3.61
C LYS A 20 8.35 43.38 -2.55
N GLN A 21 7.22 43.88 -2.06
CA GLN A 21 7.16 44.83 -0.95
C GLN A 21 5.90 44.56 -0.14
N THR A 22 6.05 44.36 1.17
CA THR A 22 4.92 44.22 2.09
C THR A 22 4.18 45.54 2.23
N GLY A 23 2.85 45.50 2.28
CA GLY A 23 2.03 46.67 2.59
C GLY A 23 2.34 47.27 3.96
N THR A 24 1.99 48.55 4.13
CA THR A 24 2.15 49.32 5.38
C THR A 24 0.81 49.94 5.77
N ALA A 25 0.76 50.68 6.87
CA ALA A 25 -0.44 51.44 7.26
C ALA A 25 -0.88 52.50 6.22
N PHE A 26 -0.03 52.82 5.22
CA PHE A 26 -0.29 53.86 4.21
C PHE A 26 -0.10 53.40 2.76
N THR A 27 0.40 52.19 2.54
CA THR A 27 0.72 51.66 1.21
C THR A 27 0.25 50.22 1.08
N ASP A 28 -0.21 49.85 -0.11
CA ASP A 28 -0.59 48.47 -0.40
C ASP A 28 0.65 47.57 -0.64
N THR A 29 0.44 46.25 -0.61
CA THR A 29 1.43 45.23 -1.00
C THR A 29 1.74 45.31 -2.50
N VAL A 30 3.02 45.17 -2.84
CA VAL A 30 3.50 45.13 -4.23
C VAL A 30 3.95 43.72 -4.59
N CYS A 31 3.32 43.15 -5.61
CA CYS A 31 3.61 41.82 -6.14
C CYS A 31 4.49 41.88 -7.38
N ALA A 32 5.34 40.87 -7.59
CA ALA A 32 6.11 40.67 -8.82
C ALA A 32 6.07 39.21 -9.26
N GLY A 33 6.19 38.95 -10.57
CA GLY A 33 6.15 37.60 -11.12
C GLY A 33 7.45 36.83 -10.88
N CYS A 34 7.34 35.50 -10.78
CA CYS A 34 8.49 34.59 -10.78
C CYS A 34 9.08 34.42 -12.18
N THR A 35 10.40 34.18 -12.24
CA THR A 35 11.13 33.87 -13.48
C THR A 35 11.15 32.36 -13.72
N ASP A 36 11.49 31.94 -14.94
CA ASP A 36 11.66 30.53 -15.30
C ASP A 36 12.59 29.79 -14.32
N GLY A 37 12.25 28.53 -14.00
CA GLY A 37 12.96 27.74 -13.00
C GLY A 37 12.66 28.12 -11.54
N THR A 38 11.70 29.02 -11.29
CA THR A 38 11.28 29.42 -9.93
C THR A 38 9.76 29.49 -9.78
N TYR A 39 9.26 29.36 -8.56
CA TYR A 39 7.83 29.38 -8.24
C TYR A 39 7.47 30.11 -6.94
N SER A 40 6.19 30.50 -6.83
CA SER A 40 5.58 30.99 -5.58
C SER A 40 4.07 30.76 -5.59
N ASN A 41 3.52 30.38 -4.43
CA ASN A 41 2.07 30.23 -4.22
C ASN A 41 1.33 31.58 -4.03
N GLY A 42 2.05 32.70 -3.98
CA GLY A 42 1.51 34.03 -3.68
C GLY A 42 1.82 34.55 -2.27
N SER A 43 2.15 33.68 -1.30
CA SER A 43 2.39 34.08 0.09
C SER A 43 3.88 34.29 0.43
N LEU A 44 4.79 34.11 -0.54
CA LEU A 44 6.24 34.18 -0.32
C LEU A 44 6.80 35.56 -0.65
N THR A 45 7.85 35.98 0.06
CA THR A 45 8.60 37.23 -0.20
C THR A 45 9.71 37.08 -1.26
N ALA A 46 9.89 35.87 -1.79
CA ALA A 46 10.76 35.56 -2.91
C ALA A 46 10.26 34.28 -3.61
N CYS A 47 10.62 34.09 -4.88
CA CYS A 47 10.36 32.82 -5.56
C CYS A 47 11.38 31.75 -5.13
N LEU A 48 10.89 30.53 -4.91
CA LEU A 48 11.71 29.35 -4.63
C LEU A 48 12.21 28.72 -5.95
N PRO A 49 13.43 28.18 -6.02
CA PRO A 49 13.87 27.42 -7.18
C PRO A 49 13.09 26.10 -7.31
N HIS A 50 12.88 25.63 -8.55
CA HIS A 50 12.28 24.32 -8.79
C HIS A 50 13.18 23.16 -8.32
N SER A 51 12.54 22.12 -7.78
CA SER A 51 13.13 20.84 -7.47
C SER A 51 13.65 20.14 -8.73
N LYS A 52 14.91 19.70 -8.69
CA LYS A 52 15.59 19.03 -9.81
C LYS A 52 15.57 17.51 -9.61
N CYS A 53 14.49 16.86 -10.04
CA CYS A 53 14.25 15.43 -9.79
C CYS A 53 15.44 14.52 -10.20
N GLU A 54 16.06 14.78 -11.36
CA GLU A 54 17.21 14.03 -11.86
C GLU A 54 18.39 14.04 -10.87
N THR A 55 18.68 15.18 -10.24
CA THR A 55 19.78 15.30 -9.26
C THR A 55 19.51 14.54 -7.95
N MET A 56 18.25 14.18 -7.70
CA MET A 56 17.82 13.35 -6.56
C MET A 56 17.69 11.86 -6.93
N GLY A 57 17.98 11.48 -8.18
CA GLY A 57 17.73 10.12 -8.69
C GLY A 57 16.24 9.78 -8.80
N LEU A 58 15.40 10.80 -8.97
CA LEU A 58 13.94 10.70 -9.12
C LEU A 58 13.55 11.05 -10.56
N THR A 59 12.38 10.59 -10.99
CA THR A 59 11.79 10.97 -12.28
C THR A 59 10.79 12.11 -12.07
N GLU A 60 10.84 13.11 -12.93
CA GLU A 60 9.86 14.19 -12.96
C GLU A 60 8.54 13.67 -13.52
N MET A 61 7.51 13.59 -12.69
CA MET A 61 6.16 13.19 -13.12
C MET A 61 5.36 14.39 -13.64
N LYS A 62 5.66 15.59 -13.14
CA LYS A 62 5.02 16.83 -13.57
C LYS A 62 6.00 18.00 -13.46
N PRO A 63 6.13 18.82 -14.52
CA PRO A 63 7.03 19.96 -14.53
C PRO A 63 6.58 21.05 -13.55
N GLY A 64 7.58 21.73 -13.00
CA GLY A 64 7.37 22.93 -12.20
C GLY A 64 6.79 24.06 -13.05
N THR A 65 6.00 24.93 -12.41
CA THR A 65 5.39 26.11 -13.02
C THR A 65 5.74 27.35 -12.20
N SER A 66 5.39 28.56 -12.64
CA SER A 66 5.59 29.74 -11.79
C SER A 66 4.78 29.71 -10.49
N SER A 67 3.72 28.89 -10.39
CA SER A 67 2.86 28.76 -9.22
C SER A 67 3.11 27.52 -8.35
N SER A 68 3.81 26.51 -8.87
CA SER A 68 4.03 25.23 -8.18
C SER A 68 5.43 24.68 -8.44
N ASP A 69 5.95 23.90 -7.48
CA ASP A 69 7.16 23.12 -7.70
C ASP A 69 6.95 22.00 -8.74
N ALA A 70 8.04 21.39 -9.19
CA ALA A 70 8.04 20.13 -9.93
C ALA A 70 7.70 18.96 -8.98
N GLU A 71 6.93 17.99 -9.47
CA GLU A 71 6.55 16.80 -8.70
C GLU A 71 7.46 15.62 -9.11
N CYS A 72 8.30 15.18 -8.18
CA CYS A 72 9.26 14.10 -8.38
C CYS A 72 8.76 12.77 -7.79
N GLU A 73 8.82 11.69 -8.57
CA GLU A 73 8.49 10.33 -8.11
C GLU A 73 9.72 9.42 -8.14
N LYS A 74 9.79 8.51 -7.16
CA LYS A 74 10.81 7.46 -7.13
C LYS A 74 10.40 6.31 -8.05
N VAL A 75 11.06 6.20 -9.19
CA VAL A 75 10.94 5.02 -10.06
C VAL A 75 11.36 3.75 -9.29
N THR A 76 10.36 3.00 -8.84
CA THR A 76 10.55 1.62 -8.39
C THR A 76 10.36 0.70 -9.58
N SER A 77 11.35 -0.15 -9.86
CA SER A 77 11.19 -1.14 -10.92
C SER A 77 10.15 -2.16 -10.49
N VAL A 78 8.96 -2.10 -11.10
CA VAL A 78 7.90 -3.10 -10.92
C VAL A 78 8.43 -4.51 -11.18
N GLY A 79 9.36 -4.67 -12.13
CA GLY A 79 10.06 -5.93 -12.39
C GLY A 79 10.88 -6.45 -11.21
N LEU A 80 11.50 -5.58 -10.40
CA LEU A 80 12.17 -6.01 -9.17
C LEU A 80 11.18 -6.45 -8.10
N ILE A 81 10.07 -5.73 -7.93
CA ILE A 81 9.02 -6.08 -6.95
C ILE A 81 8.39 -7.42 -7.32
N VAL A 82 7.99 -7.61 -8.58
CA VAL A 82 7.43 -8.86 -9.11
C VAL A 82 8.46 -10.00 -9.04
N GLY A 83 9.71 -9.76 -9.40
CA GLY A 83 10.77 -10.77 -9.31
C GLY A 83 11.02 -11.25 -7.87
N VAL A 84 11.18 -10.34 -6.91
CA VAL A 84 11.40 -10.68 -5.50
C VAL A 84 10.20 -11.41 -4.91
N THR A 85 8.98 -10.95 -5.18
CA THR A 85 7.76 -11.60 -4.66
C THR A 85 7.56 -13.01 -5.21
N ILE A 86 7.76 -13.23 -6.51
CA ILE A 86 7.68 -14.57 -7.12
C ILE A 86 8.71 -15.51 -6.48
N VAL A 87 9.96 -15.07 -6.32
CA VAL A 87 11.03 -15.88 -5.71
C VAL A 87 10.70 -16.25 -4.26
N LEU A 88 10.19 -15.30 -3.45
CA LEU A 88 9.78 -15.58 -2.06
C LEU A 88 8.64 -16.60 -2.00
N VAL A 89 7.61 -16.47 -2.83
CA VAL A 89 6.49 -17.42 -2.90
C VAL A 89 6.97 -18.80 -3.35
N ALA A 90 7.88 -18.89 -4.32
CA ALA A 90 8.48 -20.16 -4.76
C ALA A 90 9.28 -20.84 -3.62
N VAL A 91 10.10 -20.09 -2.89
CA VAL A 91 10.87 -20.62 -1.75
C VAL A 91 9.95 -21.11 -0.63
N VAL A 92 8.92 -20.33 -0.26
CA VAL A 92 7.96 -20.71 0.79
C VAL A 92 7.15 -21.94 0.41
N THR A 93 6.67 -22.04 -0.83
CA THR A 93 5.92 -23.22 -1.30
C THR A 93 6.79 -24.48 -1.33
N VAL A 94 8.03 -24.40 -1.80
CA VAL A 94 9.00 -25.52 -1.74
C VAL A 94 9.30 -25.93 -0.29
N ALA A 95 9.47 -24.96 0.62
CA ALA A 95 9.69 -25.23 2.03
C ALA A 95 8.50 -25.99 2.66
N ILE A 96 7.26 -25.53 2.43
CA ILE A 96 6.04 -26.19 2.92
C ILE A 96 5.90 -27.61 2.35
N ILE A 97 6.11 -27.80 1.04
CA ILE A 97 6.05 -29.11 0.39
C ILE A 97 7.10 -30.06 0.96
N SER A 98 8.34 -29.59 1.16
CA SER A 98 9.41 -30.42 1.73
C SER A 98 9.11 -30.83 3.17
N ALA A 99 8.65 -29.91 4.01
CA ALA A 99 8.23 -30.17 5.38
C ALA A 99 7.05 -31.17 5.43
N TYR A 100 6.08 -31.05 4.53
CA TYR A 100 4.94 -31.95 4.41
C TYR A 100 5.36 -33.39 4.02
N ILE A 101 6.30 -33.53 3.08
CA ILE A 101 6.85 -34.83 2.68
C ILE A 101 7.62 -35.47 3.85
N ILE A 102 8.43 -34.69 4.57
CA ILE A 102 9.16 -35.15 5.77
C ILE A 102 8.17 -35.60 6.85
N TYR A 103 7.12 -34.80 7.13
CA TYR A 103 6.06 -35.13 8.08
C TYR A 103 5.34 -36.43 7.71
N ARG A 104 4.94 -36.61 6.45
CA ARG A 104 4.30 -37.85 5.97
C ARG A 104 5.23 -39.07 6.12
N LYS A 105 6.51 -38.95 5.75
CA LYS A 105 7.50 -40.03 5.93
C LYS A 105 7.68 -40.41 7.41
N HIS A 106 7.76 -39.43 8.30
CA HIS A 106 7.88 -39.67 9.74
C HIS A 106 6.62 -40.32 10.35
N LYS A 107 5.41 -39.89 9.95
CA LYS A 107 4.15 -40.54 10.38
C LYS A 107 4.05 -41.99 9.90
N ALA A 108 4.42 -42.26 8.64
CA ALA A 108 4.46 -43.63 8.11
C ALA A 108 5.50 -44.51 8.82
N SER A 109 6.67 -43.96 9.18
CA SER A 109 7.69 -44.65 9.98
C SER A 109 7.21 -44.97 11.40
N ARG A 110 6.47 -44.07 12.06
CA ARG A 110 5.83 -44.35 13.36
C ARG A 110 4.75 -45.41 13.25
N SER A 111 3.96 -45.42 12.17
CA SER A 111 2.92 -46.43 11.94
C SER A 111 3.45 -47.85 11.74
N LYS A 112 4.72 -48.03 11.35
CA LYS A 112 5.36 -49.35 11.19
C LYS A 112 6.01 -49.90 12.46
N LYS A 113 6.07 -49.13 13.56
CA LYS A 113 6.81 -49.52 14.79
C LYS A 113 5.92 -50.09 15.90
N SER A 114 4.72 -50.57 15.56
CA SER A 114 3.78 -51.23 16.47
C SER A 114 3.31 -52.54 15.84
N GLY A 115 4.12 -53.60 15.96
CA GLY A 115 3.90 -54.87 15.27
C GLY A 115 4.77 -56.01 15.81
N GLU A 116 4.78 -56.17 17.13
CA GLU A 116 5.45 -57.23 17.90
C GLU A 116 4.91 -57.17 19.34
N CYS A 117 4.38 -58.22 20.00
CA CYS A 117 3.71 -59.44 19.52
C CYS A 117 2.74 -59.89 20.63
N ARG A 118 1.54 -60.41 20.30
CA ARG A 118 0.59 -61.04 21.26
C ARG A 118 -0.26 -62.14 20.63
N THR A 119 -0.48 -63.20 21.41
CA THR A 119 -1.37 -64.36 21.18
C THR A 119 -2.09 -64.67 22.51
N PRO A 120 -3.23 -65.38 22.54
CA PRO A 120 -4.49 -65.13 21.82
C PRO A 120 -5.73 -65.09 22.75
N ARG A 121 -6.94 -64.85 22.18
CA ARG A 121 -8.29 -64.77 22.83
C ARG A 121 -8.55 -63.51 23.67
N GLU A 122 -9.79 -63.00 23.80
CA GLU A 122 -11.12 -63.57 23.53
C GLU A 122 -12.08 -62.54 22.86
N ALA A 123 -13.29 -62.94 22.43
CA ALA A 123 -14.30 -62.06 21.80
C ALA A 123 -14.92 -61.05 22.80
N THR A 124 -15.53 -59.93 22.40
CA THR A 124 -16.93 -59.83 21.90
C THR A 124 -17.20 -58.62 20.98
N GLU A 125 -18.40 -58.64 20.39
CA GLU A 125 -19.21 -57.55 19.78
C GLU A 125 -19.16 -56.16 20.51
N ASP A 126 -19.55 -55.00 19.95
CA ASP A 126 -20.51 -54.67 18.86
C ASP A 126 -20.07 -53.49 17.95
N ASP A 127 -20.77 -53.32 16.82
CA ASP A 127 -20.67 -52.20 15.88
C ASP A 127 -21.55 -50.98 16.27
N GLU A 128 -21.32 -49.87 15.55
CA GLU A 128 -22.22 -48.74 15.24
C GLU A 128 -21.87 -47.37 15.89
N THR A 129 -22.24 -46.27 15.21
CA THR A 129 -22.17 -44.83 15.62
C THR A 129 -20.94 -43.94 15.25
N VAL A 130 -20.37 -44.03 14.02
CA VAL A 130 -19.50 -42.92 13.49
C VAL A 130 -19.80 -42.50 12.03
N SER A 131 -21.05 -42.64 11.55
CA SER A 131 -21.45 -42.09 10.23
C SER A 131 -21.91 -40.62 10.27
N GLU A 132 -22.14 -40.04 11.45
CA GLU A 132 -22.77 -38.72 11.57
C GLU A 132 -21.80 -37.53 11.41
N TYR A 133 -20.53 -37.69 11.80
CA TYR A 133 -19.54 -36.60 11.79
C TYR A 133 -19.04 -36.21 10.38
N LEU A 134 -19.08 -37.13 9.42
CA LEU A 134 -18.57 -36.87 8.06
C LEU A 134 -19.46 -35.91 7.24
N ASN A 135 -20.77 -35.90 7.49
CA ASN A 135 -21.71 -35.03 6.77
C ASN A 135 -21.62 -33.54 7.18
N SER A 136 -21.23 -33.25 8.43
CA SER A 136 -21.02 -31.87 8.90
C SER A 136 -19.82 -31.19 8.23
N SER A 137 -18.79 -31.96 7.88
CA SER A 137 -17.56 -31.44 7.25
C SER A 137 -17.67 -31.21 5.73
N LEU A 138 -18.69 -31.77 5.07
CA LEU A 138 -18.90 -31.60 3.62
C LEU A 138 -19.79 -30.39 3.29
N LEU A 139 -20.74 -30.03 4.16
CA LEU A 139 -21.65 -28.89 3.95
C LEU A 139 -20.97 -27.51 4.07
N THR A 140 -19.75 -27.45 4.60
CA THR A 140 -18.93 -26.22 4.62
C THR A 140 -18.13 -26.01 3.33
N GLN A 141 -17.97 -27.02 2.46
CA GLN A 141 -17.23 -26.88 1.19
C GLN A 141 -18.08 -26.37 0.02
N SER A 142 -19.41 -26.48 0.06
CA SER A 142 -20.28 -25.97 -1.02
C SER A 142 -20.54 -24.45 -0.94
N ASN A 143 -20.44 -23.85 0.24
CA ASN A 143 -20.84 -22.44 0.46
C ASN A 143 -19.75 -21.40 0.10
N ILE A 144 -18.48 -21.79 0.07
CA ILE A 144 -17.37 -20.85 -0.22
C ILE A 144 -17.34 -20.46 -1.71
N SER A 145 -17.71 -21.38 -2.61
CA SER A 145 -17.78 -21.09 -4.05
C SER A 145 -18.86 -20.06 -4.41
N ASN A 146 -20.01 -20.05 -3.71
CA ASN A 146 -21.08 -19.08 -3.96
C ASN A 146 -20.78 -17.68 -3.41
N MET A 147 -19.97 -17.54 -2.35
CA MET A 147 -19.53 -16.22 -1.86
C MET A 147 -18.59 -15.50 -2.84
N ILE A 148 -17.86 -16.23 -3.68
CA ILE A 148 -16.99 -15.63 -4.71
C ILE A 148 -17.80 -15.14 -5.92
N VAL A 149 -18.91 -15.80 -6.27
CA VAL A 149 -19.73 -15.45 -7.45
C VAL A 149 -20.63 -14.22 -7.22
N ILE A 150 -21.15 -14.01 -6.00
CA ILE A 150 -22.05 -12.87 -5.71
C ILE A 150 -21.30 -11.52 -5.71
N GLY A 151 -19.98 -11.52 -5.48
CA GLY A 151 -19.16 -10.30 -5.54
C GLY A 151 -18.90 -9.75 -6.95
N SER A 152 -19.34 -10.44 -8.02
CA SER A 152 -19.03 -10.09 -9.41
C SER A 152 -20.22 -9.53 -10.22
N THR A 153 -21.38 -9.34 -9.60
CA THR A 153 -22.59 -8.79 -10.24
C THR A 153 -23.12 -7.52 -9.56
N LEU A 154 -22.31 -6.89 -8.72
CA LEU A 154 -22.63 -5.64 -8.03
C LEU A 154 -21.42 -4.68 -7.96
N LEU A 155 -20.70 -4.57 -9.09
CA LEU A 155 -19.94 -3.39 -9.52
C LEU A 155 -19.87 -3.34 -11.05
#